data_AF-A0A7C7T4T0-F1
#
_entry.id   AF-A0A7C7T4T0-F1
#
_cell.length_a   1.000
_cell.length_b   1.000
_cell.length_c   1.000
_cell.angle_alpha   90.00
_cell.angle_beta   90.00
_cell.angle_gamma   90.00
#
_symmetry.space_group_name_H-M   'P 1'
#
loop_
_entity.id
_entity.type
_entity.pdbx_description
1 polymer ?
#
loop_
_entity_poly.entity_id
_entity_poly.type
_entity_poly.pdbx_seq_one_letter_code
_entity_poly.pdbx_strand_id
1 'polypeptide(L)'
;MLRTRTSMVWMLVALIVEAPSLGLVGQSAYAAPPGEIEKSYITPGAVVAVTAYPHRVLTSPEAALYPVEILSAAGKQEFGIDPLDVAQVLAIIEAPVEGPPGFGVVFRLNKPIQLDTLKVPPSLPVVAIELDGRKYLQSENPMTPSFFMPDDQTLIVATDAFLKKMLTNQKNPVEGPLSKLVARANDPSDVVVVAVLEPVRPMLVAAIAPAPLPPPLQGVKRLPELIDAAKVNLSITKTPGASLMLLASTEEDAEELDALLQNLLDTGRDLALNQILNEIKGDDPIELASARYAERMTRHMFDIFRPQRNGRVLHVSYENEGSAQVATIGVLVALLLPAVQAAREAARRMSSSNNLKQITLAMHNHHEVYKKLPAPASFDENGKPLLSWRVHLLPFLDQRELYDQFHLNEPWDSQHNKTLIGSIPSVYRNPSGVAPPPMANYLLPRGAGSIFEGKDGPSFRQITDGLSNTLLVLEVNDDASVIWTKPGDLSFNAENPLAGLGTSHPGGFNAALADGSVHFIPATIDAAMFLRMLMMSDGEPTGF
;
A
#
# COMPACT_ATOMS: atom_id res chain seq x y z
N MET A 1 -10.07 13.69 -16.34
CA MET A 1 -11.02 13.20 -15.32
C MET A 1 -10.93 11.68 -15.28
N LEU A 2 -10.19 11.10 -14.33
CA LEU A 2 -10.32 9.68 -14.00
C LEU A 2 -9.85 9.49 -12.55
N ARG A 3 -10.83 9.21 -11.71
CA ARG A 3 -10.75 8.94 -10.28
C ARG A 3 -10.10 7.58 -10.07
N THR A 4 -8.87 7.54 -9.58
CA THR A 4 -8.34 6.35 -8.90
C THR A 4 -9.03 6.23 -7.54
N ARG A 5 -9.89 5.20 -7.43
CA ARG A 5 -10.55 4.77 -6.19
C ARG A 5 -9.54 4.02 -5.31
N THR A 6 -9.81 4.04 -4.00
CA THR A 6 -9.09 3.43 -2.84
C THR A 6 -7.94 4.28 -2.28
N SER A 7 -7.90 4.72 -1.01
CA SER A 7 -8.79 4.55 0.15
C SER A 7 -8.98 5.90 0.84
N MET A 8 -10.23 6.19 1.19
CA MET A 8 -10.68 7.43 1.83
C MET A 8 -9.93 7.74 3.14
N VAL A 9 -9.51 6.71 3.86
CA VAL A 9 -8.78 6.85 5.12
C VAL A 9 -7.28 6.96 4.89
N TRP A 10 -6.76 6.23 3.90
CA TRP A 10 -5.35 6.32 3.52
C TRP A 10 -5.00 7.68 2.94
N MET A 11 -5.92 8.38 2.27
CA MET A 11 -5.66 9.73 1.74
C MET A 11 -5.55 10.79 2.85
N LEU A 12 -6.40 10.73 3.88
CA LEU A 12 -6.33 11.63 5.05
C LEU A 12 -5.09 11.35 5.92
N VAL A 13 -4.69 10.09 6.08
CA VAL A 13 -3.46 9.71 6.78
C VAL A 13 -2.21 10.02 5.94
N ALA A 14 -2.23 9.76 4.64
CA ALA A 14 -1.12 10.08 3.72
C ALA A 14 -0.90 11.60 3.60
N LEU A 15 -1.97 12.40 3.58
CA LEU A 15 -1.87 13.85 3.62
C LEU A 15 -1.20 14.41 4.88
N ILE A 16 -1.26 13.67 6.00
CA ILE A 16 -0.62 14.04 7.27
C ILE A 16 0.82 13.50 7.36
N VAL A 17 1.14 12.41 6.66
CA VAL A 17 2.42 11.69 6.75
C VAL A 17 3.39 12.01 5.59
N GLU A 18 2.92 12.49 4.43
CA GLU A 18 3.76 12.71 3.22
C GLU A 18 4.32 14.14 3.04
N ALA A 19 4.36 14.99 4.06
CA ALA A 19 5.06 16.28 4.02
C ALA A 19 5.99 16.43 5.25
N PRO A 20 7.30 16.77 5.13
CA PRO A 20 7.86 17.80 4.24
C PRO A 20 9.09 17.37 3.40
N SER A 21 9.15 17.91 2.18
CA SER A 21 10.43 18.33 1.59
C SER A 21 10.32 19.82 1.26
N LEU A 22 11.39 20.57 1.53
CA LEU A 22 11.58 22.03 1.41
C LEU A 22 11.45 22.81 2.73
N GLY A 23 12.57 23.43 3.11
CA GLY A 23 12.70 24.20 4.34
C GLY A 23 12.22 25.63 4.21
N LEU A 24 11.99 26.27 5.36
CA LEU A 24 12.37 27.64 5.69
C LEU A 24 12.04 27.96 7.16
N VAL A 25 12.68 29.01 7.65
CA VAL A 25 12.77 29.48 9.04
C VAL A 25 11.55 30.32 9.43
N GLY A 26 11.06 30.17 10.66
CA GLY A 26 10.19 31.17 11.30
C GLY A 26 9.73 30.77 12.71
N GLN A 27 10.28 31.42 13.75
CA GLN A 27 9.80 31.29 15.12
C GLN A 27 8.50 32.09 15.32
N SER A 28 7.43 31.46 15.83
CA SER A 28 6.52 32.12 16.78
C SER A 28 5.65 31.10 17.54
N ALA A 29 5.40 31.39 18.82
CA ALA A 29 4.66 30.52 19.73
C ALA A 29 3.14 30.64 19.51
N TYR A 30 2.51 29.55 19.09
CA TYR A 30 1.06 29.38 19.15
C TYR A 30 0.68 28.50 20.35
N ALA A 31 -0.27 28.96 21.16
CA ALA A 31 -0.80 28.21 22.30
C ALA A 31 -1.92 27.27 21.82
N ALA A 32 -1.72 25.96 21.95
CA ALA A 32 -2.73 24.95 21.59
C ALA A 32 -3.88 24.91 22.62
N PRO A 33 -5.16 24.75 22.19
CA PRO A 33 -6.25 24.47 23.12
C PRO A 33 -6.16 23.04 23.69
N PRO A 34 -6.62 22.81 24.94
CA PRO A 34 -6.55 21.52 25.61
C PRO A 34 -7.68 20.61 25.16
N GLY A 35 -7.37 19.35 24.83
CA GLY A 35 -8.38 18.35 24.52
C GLY A 35 -7.74 16.97 24.41
N GLU A 36 -7.84 16.18 25.49
CA GLU A 36 -7.38 14.80 25.52
C GLU A 36 -7.98 13.99 24.36
N ILE A 37 -7.17 13.11 23.77
CA ILE A 37 -7.68 11.97 23.02
C ILE A 37 -8.63 11.23 23.96
N GLU A 38 -9.90 11.06 23.60
CA GLU A 38 -10.81 10.23 24.38
C GLU A 38 -10.40 8.77 24.19
N LYS A 39 -9.53 8.28 25.06
CA LYS A 39 -9.01 6.89 25.06
C LYS A 39 -10.12 5.85 25.15
N SER A 40 -11.32 6.26 25.53
CA SER A 40 -12.52 5.44 25.61
C SER A 40 -12.86 4.76 24.27
N TYR A 41 -12.44 5.31 23.12
CA TYR A 41 -12.60 4.65 21.82
C TYR A 41 -11.57 3.55 21.53
N ILE A 42 -10.47 3.48 22.28
CA ILE A 42 -9.42 2.47 22.09
C ILE A 42 -9.90 1.14 22.68
N THR A 43 -10.19 0.17 21.82
CA THR A 43 -10.67 -1.16 22.25
C THR A 43 -9.59 -1.92 23.04
N PRO A 44 -9.95 -2.84 23.95
CA PRO A 44 -8.96 -3.59 24.74
C PRO A 44 -7.99 -4.44 23.91
N GLY A 45 -8.42 -4.88 22.73
CA GLY A 45 -7.60 -5.66 21.78
C GLY A 45 -6.85 -4.80 20.76
N ALA A 46 -6.94 -3.47 20.84
CA ALA A 46 -6.18 -2.59 19.97
C ALA A 46 -4.67 -2.77 20.18
N VAL A 47 -3.93 -2.84 19.06
CA VAL A 47 -2.48 -3.04 19.04
C VAL A 47 -1.71 -1.84 18.54
N VAL A 48 -2.33 -0.94 17.77
CA VAL A 48 -1.73 0.33 17.35
C VAL A 48 -2.70 1.48 17.55
N ALA A 49 -2.20 2.61 18.05
CA ALA A 49 -2.89 3.89 18.07
C ALA A 49 -2.00 4.96 17.44
N VAL A 50 -2.56 5.72 16.49
CA VAL A 50 -1.92 6.89 15.90
C VAL A 50 -2.75 8.11 16.24
N THR A 51 -2.13 9.10 16.87
CA THR A 51 -2.75 10.41 17.08
C THR A 51 -2.03 11.44 16.24
N ALA A 52 -2.79 12.29 15.56
CA ALA A 52 -2.26 13.46 14.85
C ALA A 52 -3.09 14.71 15.15
N TYR A 53 -2.48 15.89 14.99
CA TYR A 53 -3.12 17.19 15.17
C TYR A 53 -3.05 18.03 13.88
N PRO A 54 -3.88 17.73 12.86
CA PRO A 54 -3.75 18.34 11.52
C PRO A 54 -3.93 19.85 11.52
N HIS A 55 -4.93 20.37 12.23
CA HIS A 55 -5.14 21.82 12.36
C HIS A 55 -3.86 22.52 12.83
N ARG A 56 -3.22 21.99 13.88
CA ARG A 56 -2.00 22.56 14.45
C ARG A 56 -0.87 22.66 13.44
N VAL A 57 -0.67 21.61 12.64
CA VAL A 57 0.36 21.56 11.59
C VAL A 57 0.00 22.47 10.42
N LEU A 58 -1.23 22.38 9.90
CA LEU A 58 -1.64 23.11 8.70
C LEU A 58 -1.77 24.62 8.91
N THR A 59 -1.96 25.08 10.14
CA THR A 59 -1.97 26.51 10.48
C THR A 59 -0.62 27.03 10.98
N SER A 60 0.40 26.19 11.03
CA SER A 60 1.71 26.59 11.54
C SER A 60 2.50 27.40 10.52
N PRO A 61 3.47 28.22 10.96
CA PRO A 61 4.39 28.91 10.04
C PRO A 61 5.13 27.94 9.09
N GLU A 62 5.43 26.72 9.55
CA GLU A 62 6.11 25.70 8.77
C GLU A 62 5.26 25.21 7.57
N ALA A 63 3.93 25.29 7.67
CA ALA A 63 3.02 24.93 6.58
C ALA A 63 2.75 26.09 5.60
N ALA A 64 3.43 27.25 5.73
CA ALA A 64 3.17 28.41 4.88
C ALA A 64 3.43 28.17 3.38
N LEU A 65 4.30 27.22 3.04
CA LEU A 65 4.58 26.82 1.65
C LEU A 65 3.75 25.62 1.19
N TYR A 66 2.94 25.03 2.07
CA TYR A 66 2.05 23.95 1.70
C TYR A 66 0.87 24.52 0.92
N PRO A 67 0.32 23.77 -0.05
CA PRO A 67 -0.86 24.19 -0.79
C PRO A 67 -2.13 24.00 0.06
N VAL A 68 -2.20 24.64 1.23
CA VAL A 68 -3.26 24.46 2.24
C VAL A 68 -4.63 24.83 1.66
N GLU A 69 -4.69 25.82 0.77
CA GLU A 69 -5.91 26.20 0.06
C GLU A 69 -6.42 25.09 -0.85
N ILE A 70 -5.50 24.39 -1.54
CA ILE A 70 -5.83 23.24 -2.38
C ILE A 70 -6.32 22.09 -1.50
N LEU A 71 -5.65 21.84 -0.36
CA LEU A 71 -6.06 20.81 0.59
C LEU A 71 -7.45 21.09 1.17
N SER A 72 -7.72 22.35 1.55
CA SER A 72 -9.03 22.80 2.04
C SER A 72 -10.13 22.61 0.98
N ALA A 73 -9.86 23.05 -0.27
CA ALA A 73 -10.79 22.90 -1.37
C ALA A 73 -11.06 21.42 -1.68
N ALA A 74 -10.01 20.60 -1.75
CA ALA A 74 -10.10 19.16 -2.02
C ALA A 74 -10.89 18.44 -0.93
N GLY A 75 -10.64 18.73 0.35
CA GLY A 75 -11.36 18.10 1.45
C GLY A 75 -12.86 18.43 1.44
N LYS A 76 -13.21 19.71 1.22
CA LYS A 76 -14.62 20.13 1.06
C LYS A 76 -15.26 19.51 -0.17
N GLN A 77 -14.52 19.41 -1.27
CA GLN A 77 -15.02 18.85 -2.52
C GLN A 77 -15.29 17.35 -2.41
N GLU A 78 -14.34 16.59 -1.88
CA GLU A 78 -14.38 15.12 -1.87
C GLU A 78 -15.08 14.55 -0.64
N PHE A 79 -14.94 15.19 0.54
CA PHE A 79 -15.43 14.63 1.81
C PHE A 79 -16.51 15.49 2.49
N GLY A 80 -16.65 16.75 2.08
CA GLY A 80 -17.53 17.70 2.76
C GLY A 80 -16.95 18.25 4.07
N ILE A 81 -15.68 17.94 4.39
CA ILE A 81 -14.98 18.41 5.59
C ILE A 81 -13.74 19.20 5.15
N ASP A 82 -13.52 20.35 5.76
CA ASP A 82 -12.25 21.08 5.66
C ASP A 82 -11.18 20.40 6.53
N PRO A 83 -10.03 19.96 5.99
CA PRO A 83 -8.95 19.41 6.81
C PRO A 83 -8.44 20.42 7.87
N LEU A 84 -8.58 21.73 7.63
CA LEU A 84 -8.29 22.76 8.62
C LEU A 84 -9.26 22.75 9.81
N ASP A 85 -10.45 22.18 9.65
CA ASP A 85 -11.41 22.04 10.74
C ASP A 85 -11.18 20.76 11.56
N VAL A 86 -10.18 19.93 11.21
CA VAL A 86 -9.83 18.70 11.95
C VAL A 86 -8.82 19.02 13.05
N ALA A 87 -9.31 19.08 14.29
CA ALA A 87 -8.50 19.35 15.48
C ALA A 87 -7.55 18.18 15.79
N GLN A 88 -8.07 16.96 15.71
CA GLN A 88 -7.36 15.74 16.09
C GLN A 88 -7.86 14.55 15.28
N VAL A 89 -6.95 13.63 14.99
CA VAL A 89 -7.24 12.33 14.40
C VAL A 89 -6.69 11.25 15.33
N LEU A 90 -7.51 10.27 15.71
CA LEU A 90 -7.11 9.05 16.39
C LEU A 90 -7.41 7.85 15.48
N ALA A 91 -6.39 7.23 14.91
CA ALA A 91 -6.53 5.96 14.21
C ALA A 91 -6.16 4.80 15.13
N ILE A 92 -6.97 3.74 15.11
CA ILE A 92 -6.82 2.55 15.95
C ILE A 92 -6.81 1.31 15.06
N ILE A 93 -5.87 0.42 15.32
CA ILE A 93 -5.77 -0.89 14.67
C ILE A 93 -5.87 -1.95 15.75
N GLU A 94 -6.75 -2.92 15.54
CA GLU A 94 -6.86 -4.13 16.34
C GLU A 94 -6.38 -5.33 15.53
N ALA A 95 -5.60 -6.19 16.18
CA ALA A 95 -5.06 -7.39 15.56
C ALA A 95 -6.22 -8.33 15.12
N PRO A 96 -6.08 -9.03 13.99
CA PRO A 96 -7.08 -9.97 13.55
C PRO A 96 -7.12 -11.18 14.48
N VAL A 97 -8.28 -11.46 15.09
CA VAL A 97 -8.53 -12.73 15.79
C VAL A 97 -9.08 -13.76 14.80
N GLU A 98 -10.07 -13.36 14.00
CA GLU A 98 -10.59 -14.07 12.83
C GLU A 98 -10.99 -13.01 11.78
N GLY A 99 -10.56 -13.16 10.52
CA GLY A 99 -10.86 -12.20 9.44
C GLY A 99 -9.88 -11.01 9.33
N PRO A 100 -10.28 -9.89 8.69
CA PRO A 100 -9.41 -8.72 8.52
C PRO A 100 -9.13 -8.01 9.87
N PRO A 101 -8.04 -7.24 9.99
CA PRO A 101 -7.78 -6.43 11.18
C PRO A 101 -8.90 -5.42 11.42
N GLY A 102 -9.21 -5.18 12.70
CA GLY A 102 -10.12 -4.11 13.09
C GLY A 102 -9.46 -2.76 12.82
N PHE A 103 -10.15 -1.86 12.15
CA PHE A 103 -9.63 -0.54 11.83
C PHE A 103 -10.69 0.53 12.03
N GLY A 104 -10.31 1.60 12.73
CA GLY A 104 -11.19 2.73 12.99
C GLY A 104 -10.44 4.03 13.17
N VAL A 105 -11.08 5.13 12.77
CA VAL A 105 -10.58 6.48 12.92
C VAL A 105 -11.62 7.35 13.59
N VAL A 106 -11.21 8.08 14.61
CA VAL A 106 -11.99 9.12 15.26
C VAL A 106 -11.41 10.47 14.85
N PHE A 107 -12.24 11.31 14.24
CA PHE A 107 -11.92 12.69 13.93
C PHE A 107 -12.61 13.59 14.95
N ARG A 108 -11.84 14.46 15.59
CA ARG A 108 -12.37 15.57 16.39
C ARG A 108 -12.27 16.85 15.59
N LEU A 109 -13.38 17.58 15.50
CA LEU A 109 -13.54 18.75 14.65
C LEU A 109 -13.59 20.03 15.50
N ASN A 110 -12.99 21.09 15.00
CA ASN A 110 -13.05 22.44 15.59
C ASN A 110 -14.42 23.11 15.36
N LYS A 111 -15.20 22.62 14.39
CA LYS A 111 -16.52 23.15 14.03
C LYS A 111 -17.55 22.03 13.99
N PRO A 112 -18.79 22.29 14.41
CA PRO A 112 -19.86 21.30 14.31
C PRO A 112 -20.23 21.04 12.85
N ILE A 113 -20.50 19.78 12.51
CA ILE A 113 -21.01 19.35 11.20
C ILE A 113 -22.24 18.45 11.38
N GLN A 114 -23.01 18.28 10.31
CA GLN A 114 -24.08 17.28 10.27
C GLN A 114 -23.64 16.09 9.43
N LEU A 115 -23.99 14.88 9.86
CA LEU A 115 -23.61 13.64 9.15
C LEU A 115 -24.05 13.64 7.67
N ASP A 116 -25.20 14.26 7.36
CA ASP A 116 -25.74 14.37 5.99
C ASP A 116 -24.89 15.26 5.06
N THR A 117 -24.01 16.09 5.62
CA THR A 117 -23.10 16.95 4.83
C THR A 117 -21.85 16.21 4.38
N LEU A 118 -21.61 14.99 4.89
CA LEU A 118 -20.51 14.15 4.45
C LEU A 118 -20.75 13.67 3.03
N LYS A 119 -19.72 13.80 2.19
CA LYS A 119 -19.71 13.24 0.85
C LYS A 119 -19.12 11.84 0.89
N VAL A 120 -19.98 10.84 0.97
CA VAL A 120 -19.58 9.44 0.87
C VAL A 120 -19.43 9.06 -0.61
N PRO A 121 -18.27 8.55 -1.05
CA PRO A 121 -18.06 8.12 -2.42
C PRO A 121 -19.06 7.03 -2.84
N PRO A 122 -19.59 7.03 -4.08
CA PRO A 122 -20.52 5.99 -4.55
C PRO A 122 -19.95 4.56 -4.54
N SER A 123 -18.63 4.40 -4.41
CA SER A 123 -17.98 3.09 -4.22
C SER A 123 -18.14 2.51 -2.82
N LEU A 124 -18.67 3.30 -1.88
CA LEU A 124 -18.92 2.92 -0.48
C LEU A 124 -20.44 2.98 -0.27
N PRO A 125 -21.20 1.97 -0.71
CA PRO A 125 -22.64 1.97 -0.51
C PRO A 125 -22.93 1.94 1.00
N VAL A 126 -23.71 2.94 1.44
CA VAL A 126 -24.12 3.11 2.83
C VAL A 126 -25.64 3.30 2.91
N VAL A 127 -26.23 2.76 3.97
CA VAL A 127 -27.64 2.94 4.32
C VAL A 127 -27.72 3.79 5.57
N ALA A 128 -28.55 4.84 5.51
CA ALA A 128 -28.84 5.65 6.69
C ALA A 128 -29.82 4.91 7.61
N ILE A 129 -29.38 4.62 8.83
CA ILE A 129 -30.18 4.03 9.91
C ILE A 129 -29.99 4.84 11.20
N GLU A 130 -30.68 4.44 12.27
CA GLU A 130 -30.48 5.00 13.60
C GLU A 130 -29.66 4.06 14.49
N LEU A 131 -28.72 4.64 15.24
CA LEU A 131 -27.95 3.98 16.29
C LEU A 131 -27.92 4.92 17.50
N ASP A 132 -28.39 4.45 18.66
CA ASP A 132 -28.49 5.26 19.90
C ASP A 132 -29.24 6.59 19.72
N GLY A 133 -30.30 6.61 18.89
CA GLY A 133 -31.10 7.80 18.60
C GLY A 133 -30.39 8.85 17.74
N ARG A 134 -29.27 8.48 17.09
CA ARG A 134 -28.52 9.34 16.18
C ARG A 134 -28.40 8.68 14.81
N LYS A 135 -28.23 9.51 13.77
CA LYS A 135 -28.01 9.02 12.41
C LYS A 135 -26.72 8.23 12.33
N TYR A 136 -26.78 7.13 11.61
CA TYR A 136 -25.68 6.22 11.37
C TYR A 136 -25.68 5.82 9.89
N LEU A 137 -24.59 6.12 9.17
CA LEU A 137 -24.42 5.65 7.78
C LEU A 137 -23.73 4.30 7.83
N GLN A 138 -24.53 3.24 7.83
CA GLN A 138 -24.05 1.87 7.90
C GLN A 138 -23.59 1.40 6.52
N SER A 139 -22.36 0.89 6.44
CA SER A 139 -21.86 0.22 5.24
C SER A 139 -22.67 -1.04 4.90
N GLU A 140 -23.05 -1.20 3.63
CA GLU A 140 -23.69 -2.43 3.14
C GLU A 140 -22.71 -3.61 3.04
N ASN A 141 -21.41 -3.33 2.95
CA ASN A 141 -20.37 -4.35 2.93
C ASN A 141 -19.59 -4.32 4.27
N PRO A 142 -19.51 -5.46 5.00
CA PRO A 142 -18.79 -5.54 6.28
C PRO A 142 -17.30 -5.14 6.23
N MET A 143 -16.70 -5.19 5.03
CA MET A 143 -15.29 -4.87 4.79
C MET A 143 -15.05 -3.38 4.48
N THR A 144 -16.12 -2.60 4.28
CA THR A 144 -16.03 -1.15 4.00
C THR A 144 -16.48 -0.32 5.21
N PRO A 145 -16.03 0.94 5.32
CA PRO A 145 -16.29 1.74 6.52
C PRO A 145 -17.73 2.24 6.59
N SER A 146 -18.26 2.24 7.82
CA SER A 146 -19.44 2.97 8.24
C SER A 146 -19.06 4.30 8.90
N PHE A 147 -20.03 5.22 9.01
CA PHE A 147 -19.84 6.58 9.54
C PHE A 147 -20.84 6.88 10.65
N PHE A 148 -20.35 7.33 11.80
CA PHE A 148 -21.19 7.67 12.94
C PHE A 148 -20.72 8.96 13.61
N MET A 149 -21.68 9.76 14.08
CA MET A 149 -21.42 10.99 14.82
C MET A 149 -22.08 10.93 16.21
N PRO A 150 -21.34 10.60 17.28
CA PRO A 150 -21.87 10.57 18.65
C PRO A 150 -22.19 11.96 19.20
N ASP A 151 -21.64 13.02 18.60
CA ASP A 151 -21.94 14.44 18.81
C ASP A 151 -21.72 15.19 17.48
N ASP A 152 -21.89 16.50 17.44
CA ASP A 152 -21.74 17.29 16.21
C ASP A 152 -20.28 17.61 15.85
N GLN A 153 -19.30 17.25 16.68
CA GLN A 153 -17.87 17.53 16.49
C GLN A 153 -16.99 16.28 16.42
N THR A 154 -17.57 15.09 16.59
CA THR A 154 -16.86 13.82 16.58
C THR A 154 -17.39 12.97 15.42
N LEU A 155 -16.51 12.59 14.50
CA LEU A 155 -16.82 11.67 13.40
C LEU A 155 -16.02 10.38 13.58
N ILE A 156 -16.71 9.25 13.64
CA ILE A 156 -16.11 7.92 13.70
C ILE A 156 -16.28 7.24 12.36
N VAL A 157 -15.17 6.75 11.81
CA VAL A 157 -15.10 6.01 10.55
C VAL A 157 -14.41 4.68 10.79
N ALA A 158 -15.14 3.58 10.69
CA ALA A 158 -14.63 2.24 11.00
C ALA A 158 -15.45 1.18 10.29
N THR A 159 -14.95 -0.05 10.15
CA THR A 159 -15.81 -1.17 9.71
C THR A 159 -16.99 -1.33 10.68
N ASP A 160 -18.17 -1.73 10.20
CA ASP A 160 -19.40 -1.75 11.02
C ASP A 160 -19.22 -2.47 12.37
N ALA A 161 -18.62 -3.66 12.35
CA ALA A 161 -18.37 -4.45 13.55
C ALA A 161 -17.39 -3.74 14.51
N PHE A 162 -16.34 -3.13 13.97
CA PHE A 162 -15.34 -2.43 14.78
C PHE A 162 -15.88 -1.11 15.35
N LEU A 163 -16.66 -0.37 14.57
CA LEU A 163 -17.34 0.86 15.01
C LEU A 163 -18.21 0.59 16.24
N LYS A 164 -19.03 -0.47 16.20
CA LYS A 164 -19.87 -0.88 17.33
C LYS A 164 -19.04 -1.27 18.55
N LYS A 165 -17.89 -1.92 18.34
CA LYS A 165 -16.95 -2.26 19.42
C LYS A 165 -16.34 -1.02 20.06
N MET A 166 -15.92 -0.04 19.25
CA MET A 166 -15.42 1.25 19.73
C MET A 166 -16.48 1.99 20.55
N LEU A 167 -17.73 2.05 20.08
CA LEU A 167 -18.84 2.67 20.81
C LEU A 167 -19.18 1.94 22.11
N THR A 168 -19.12 0.61 22.11
CA THR A 168 -19.33 -0.19 23.32
C THR A 168 -18.28 0.12 24.37
N ASN A 169 -17.01 0.19 23.96
CA ASN A 169 -15.92 0.56 24.85
C ASN A 169 -16.01 2.03 25.29
N GLN A 170 -16.52 2.93 24.44
CA GLN A 170 -16.73 4.33 24.82
C GLN A 170 -17.74 4.46 25.97
N LYS A 171 -18.84 3.70 25.92
CA LYS A 171 -19.87 3.68 26.97
C LYS A 171 -19.40 2.98 28.24
N ASN A 172 -18.64 1.89 28.10
CA ASN A 172 -18.12 1.10 29.22
C ASN A 172 -16.62 0.85 29.01
N PRO A 173 -15.75 1.83 29.37
CA PRO A 173 -14.32 1.74 29.10
C PRO A 173 -13.66 0.56 29.80
N VAL A 174 -13.03 -0.31 29.01
CA VAL A 174 -12.14 -1.36 29.49
C VAL A 174 -10.72 -1.02 29.02
N GLU A 175 -9.77 -0.95 29.96
CA GLU A 175 -8.38 -0.65 29.60
C GLU A 175 -7.66 -1.87 29.03
N GLY A 176 -7.09 -1.72 27.83
CA GLY A 176 -6.15 -2.68 27.23
C GLY A 176 -4.68 -2.28 27.46
N PRO A 177 -3.72 -3.11 27.01
CA PRO A 177 -2.28 -2.78 27.06
C PRO A 177 -1.96 -1.46 26.35
N LEU A 178 -2.55 -1.23 25.17
CA LEU A 178 -2.32 -0.02 24.38
C LEU A 178 -2.85 1.25 25.07
N SER A 179 -4.08 1.23 25.61
CA SER A 179 -4.69 2.42 26.22
C SER A 179 -3.91 2.91 27.45
N LYS A 180 -3.23 1.98 28.16
CA LYS A 180 -2.30 2.28 29.26
C LYS A 180 -1.03 3.00 28.78
N LEU A 181 -0.49 2.62 27.62
CA LEU A 181 0.73 3.21 27.05
C LEU A 181 0.50 4.54 26.33
N VAL A 182 -0.72 4.81 25.87
CA VAL A 182 -1.12 6.08 25.22
C VAL A 182 -1.18 7.24 26.26
N ALA A 183 -0.26 7.35 27.22
CA ALA A 183 -0.45 8.15 28.45
C ALA A 183 -0.51 9.70 28.29
N ARG A 184 -1.52 10.27 29.01
CA ARG A 184 -1.75 11.64 29.55
C ARG A 184 -1.78 12.87 28.62
N ALA A 185 -2.75 13.75 28.90
CA ALA A 185 -3.16 15.02 28.28
C ALA A 185 -2.16 15.97 27.60
N ASN A 186 -0.84 15.76 27.66
CA ASN A 186 0.15 16.82 27.46
C ASN A 186 1.36 16.44 26.57
N ASP A 187 1.30 15.40 25.74
CA ASP A 187 2.37 15.17 24.75
C ASP A 187 2.38 16.32 23.72
N PRO A 188 3.44 17.14 23.64
CA PRO A 188 3.47 18.30 22.75
C PRO A 188 3.66 17.92 21.27
N SER A 189 3.83 16.63 20.95
CA SER A 189 4.10 16.14 19.59
C SER A 189 2.91 16.31 18.65
N ASP A 190 3.20 16.51 17.35
CA ASP A 190 2.19 16.71 16.29
C ASP A 190 1.60 15.37 15.84
N VAL A 191 2.44 14.31 15.88
CA VAL A 191 2.04 12.94 15.63
C VAL A 191 2.64 12.03 16.71
N VAL A 192 1.82 11.13 17.24
CA VAL A 192 2.20 10.11 18.22
C VAL A 192 1.71 8.76 17.72
N VAL A 193 2.62 7.81 17.57
CA VAL A 193 2.30 6.40 17.25
C VAL A 193 2.67 5.56 18.45
N VAL A 194 1.75 4.73 18.93
CA VAL A 194 2.00 3.74 19.98
C VAL A 194 1.61 2.38 19.44
N ALA A 195 2.49 1.39 19.59
CA ALA A 195 2.24 0.02 19.19
C ALA A 195 2.60 -0.93 20.35
N VAL A 196 1.71 -1.89 20.63
CA VAL A 196 2.00 -3.03 21.51
C VAL A 196 2.21 -4.26 20.64
N LEU A 197 3.32 -4.97 20.89
CA LEU A 197 3.77 -6.05 20.03
C LEU A 197 3.34 -7.42 20.54
N GLU A 198 3.05 -7.57 21.84
CA GLU A 198 2.72 -8.86 22.45
C GLU A 198 1.58 -9.61 21.72
N PRO A 199 0.43 -8.99 21.38
CA PRO A 199 -0.66 -9.71 20.72
C PRO A 199 -0.36 -10.10 19.26
N VAL A 200 0.59 -9.41 18.60
CA VAL A 200 0.97 -9.65 17.19
C VAL A 200 2.32 -10.33 17.04
N ARG A 201 3.00 -10.64 18.15
CA ARG A 201 4.36 -11.20 18.17
C ARG A 201 4.48 -12.47 17.33
N PRO A 202 3.56 -13.45 17.39
CA PRO A 202 3.65 -14.64 16.54
C PRO A 202 3.62 -14.32 15.05
N MET A 203 2.80 -13.33 14.65
CA MET A 203 2.71 -12.89 13.25
C MET A 203 4.00 -12.21 12.80
N LEU A 204 4.59 -11.36 13.66
CA LEU A 204 5.85 -10.68 13.37
C LEU A 204 7.01 -11.65 13.23
N VAL A 205 7.12 -12.63 14.13
CA VAL A 205 8.15 -13.69 14.07
C VAL A 205 7.98 -14.50 12.79
N ALA A 206 6.76 -14.94 12.47
CA ALA A 206 6.48 -15.68 11.25
C ALA A 206 6.81 -14.89 9.98
N ALA A 207 6.55 -13.58 9.97
CA ALA A 207 6.83 -12.71 8.83
C ALA A 207 8.35 -12.51 8.58
N ILE A 208 9.16 -12.47 9.65
CA ILE A 208 10.60 -12.18 9.56
C ILE A 208 11.44 -13.47 9.46
N ALA A 209 10.95 -14.60 9.97
CA ALA A 209 11.65 -15.88 9.95
C ALA A 209 12.23 -16.28 8.57
N PRO A 210 11.47 -16.23 7.45
CA PRO A 210 11.98 -16.65 6.14
C PRO A 210 12.92 -15.63 5.48
N ALA A 211 13.09 -14.44 6.04
CA ALA A 211 13.91 -13.40 5.41
C ALA A 211 15.40 -13.83 5.33
N PRO A 212 16.02 -13.83 4.13
CA PRO A 212 17.43 -14.09 3.97
C PRO A 212 18.23 -12.85 4.40
N LEU A 213 18.60 -12.79 5.68
CA LEU A 213 19.43 -11.70 6.21
C LEU A 213 20.91 -12.07 6.11
N PRO A 214 21.79 -11.13 5.70
CA PRO A 214 23.23 -11.39 5.73
C PRO A 214 23.70 -11.62 7.19
N PRO A 215 24.82 -12.32 7.42
CA PRO A 215 25.30 -12.67 8.76
C PRO A 215 25.26 -11.53 9.80
N PRO A 216 25.71 -10.29 9.51
CA PRO A 216 25.71 -9.22 10.51
C PRO A 216 24.30 -8.71 10.87
N LEU A 217 23.27 -9.03 10.09
CA LEU A 217 21.88 -8.62 10.32
C LEU A 217 21.00 -9.74 10.89
N GLN A 218 21.53 -10.94 11.14
CA GLN A 218 20.75 -12.06 11.67
C GLN A 218 20.07 -11.75 13.01
N GLY A 219 20.70 -10.90 13.84
CA GLY A 219 20.14 -10.45 15.12
C GLY A 219 18.76 -9.78 14.98
N VAL A 220 18.44 -9.15 13.85
CA VAL A 220 17.14 -8.48 13.61
C VAL A 220 15.95 -9.43 13.84
N LYS A 221 16.12 -10.74 13.62
CA LYS A 221 15.06 -11.74 13.84
C LYS A 221 14.61 -11.83 15.31
N ARG A 222 15.45 -11.40 16.25
CA ARG A 222 15.17 -11.38 17.70
C ARG A 222 14.33 -10.19 18.14
N LEU A 223 14.29 -9.10 17.37
CA LEU A 223 13.62 -7.86 17.77
C LEU A 223 12.16 -8.05 18.24
N PRO A 224 11.31 -8.86 17.57
CA PRO A 224 9.93 -9.06 18.03
C PRO A 224 9.82 -9.71 19.41
N GLU A 225 10.83 -10.50 19.82
CA GLU A 225 10.87 -11.19 21.12
C GLU A 225 11.35 -10.24 22.24
N LEU A 226 12.19 -9.28 21.90
CA LEU A 226 12.80 -8.35 22.87
C LEU A 226 11.89 -7.17 23.21
N ILE A 227 10.96 -6.80 22.32
CA ILE A 227 10.17 -5.56 22.42
C ILE A 227 8.71 -5.86 22.78
N ASP A 228 8.22 -5.27 23.87
CA ASP A 228 6.82 -5.30 24.28
C ASP A 228 6.00 -4.19 23.60
N ALA A 229 6.60 -3.00 23.49
CA ALA A 229 5.94 -1.85 22.89
C ALA A 229 6.92 -0.87 22.25
N ALA A 230 6.43 -0.11 21.28
CA ALA A 230 7.14 0.99 20.67
C ALA A 230 6.27 2.25 20.69
N LYS A 231 6.88 3.40 20.95
CA LYS A 231 6.25 4.71 20.82
C LYS A 231 7.12 5.60 19.94
N VAL A 232 6.52 6.23 18.94
CA VAL A 232 7.15 7.21 18.07
C VAL A 232 6.46 8.55 18.25
N ASN A 233 7.25 9.59 18.47
CA ASN A 233 6.79 10.96 18.53
C ASN A 233 7.43 11.76 17.39
N LEU A 234 6.62 12.59 16.73
CA LEU A 234 7.05 13.54 15.73
C LEU A 234 6.56 14.93 16.12
N SER A 235 7.49 15.86 16.25
CA SER A 235 7.21 17.29 16.45
C SER A 235 7.64 18.05 15.20
N ILE A 236 6.72 18.86 14.67
CA ILE A 236 6.86 19.71 13.50
C ILE A 236 6.78 21.18 13.93
N THR A 237 5.85 21.53 14.83
CA THR A 237 5.41 22.92 15.05
C THR A 237 6.07 23.65 16.24
N LYS A 238 6.73 22.93 17.16
CA LYS A 238 7.37 23.52 18.35
C LYS A 238 8.89 23.40 18.29
N THR A 239 9.38 22.21 18.56
CA THR A 239 10.80 21.85 18.41
C THR A 239 10.84 20.73 17.37
N PRO A 240 11.18 21.04 16.11
CA PRO A 240 11.26 20.03 15.07
C PRO A 240 12.18 18.89 15.51
N GLY A 241 11.63 17.69 15.54
CA GLY A 241 12.32 16.56 16.14
C GLY A 241 11.48 15.30 16.11
N ALA A 242 12.14 14.17 16.33
CA ALA A 242 11.47 12.90 16.45
C ALA A 242 12.12 12.08 17.56
N SER A 243 11.30 11.29 18.26
CA SER A 243 11.82 10.32 19.22
C SER A 243 11.18 8.96 19.02
N LEU A 244 11.96 7.94 19.30
CA LEU A 244 11.57 6.54 19.36
C LEU A 244 11.84 6.04 20.78
N MET A 245 10.81 5.49 21.39
CA MET A 245 10.89 4.75 22.65
C MET A 245 10.58 3.30 22.36
N LEU A 246 11.46 2.40 22.80
CA LEU A 246 11.24 0.96 22.80
C LEU A 246 11.15 0.50 24.25
N LEU A 247 10.08 -0.21 24.57
CA LEU A 247 9.91 -0.88 25.86
C LEU A 247 10.27 -2.35 25.68
N ALA A 248 11.36 -2.78 26.31
CA ALA A 248 11.79 -4.16 26.30
C ALA A 248 10.98 -5.01 27.29
N SER A 249 10.90 -6.33 27.07
CA SER A 249 10.10 -7.26 27.89
C SER A 249 10.65 -7.45 29.30
N THR A 250 11.97 -7.39 29.46
CA THR A 250 12.70 -7.43 30.74
C THR A 250 13.90 -6.49 30.70
N GLU A 251 14.59 -6.30 31.83
CA GLU A 251 15.85 -5.54 31.84
C GLU A 251 16.97 -6.28 31.09
N GLU A 252 16.97 -7.62 31.12
CA GLU A 252 17.89 -8.45 30.34
C GLU A 252 17.62 -8.32 28.84
N ASP A 253 16.36 -8.35 28.43
CA ASP A 253 15.98 -8.09 27.03
C ASP A 253 16.36 -6.67 26.59
N ALA A 254 16.33 -5.70 27.49
CA ALA A 254 16.77 -4.34 27.20
C ALA A 254 18.28 -4.25 26.95
N GLU A 255 19.08 -5.07 27.65
CA GLU A 255 20.53 -5.18 27.44
C GLU A 255 20.85 -5.85 26.10
N GLU A 256 20.15 -6.95 25.80
CA GLU A 256 20.28 -7.62 24.50
C GLU A 256 19.85 -6.68 23.36
N LEU A 257 18.73 -5.98 23.53
CA LEU A 257 18.21 -5.03 22.54
C LEU A 257 19.17 -3.87 22.30
N ASP A 258 19.74 -3.29 23.36
CA ASP A 258 20.74 -2.22 23.22
C ASP A 258 21.96 -2.73 22.47
N ALA A 259 22.57 -3.84 22.92
CA ALA A 259 23.73 -4.42 22.24
C ALA A 259 23.48 -4.73 20.76
N LEU A 260 22.29 -5.27 20.45
CA LEU A 260 21.87 -5.54 19.08
C LEU A 260 21.74 -4.25 18.26
N LEU A 261 21.05 -3.23 18.77
CA LEU A 261 20.89 -1.95 18.07
C LEU A 261 22.23 -1.24 17.87
N GLN A 262 23.12 -1.28 18.87
CA GLN A 262 24.48 -0.75 18.75
C GLN A 262 25.24 -1.45 17.62
N ASN A 263 25.23 -2.79 17.60
CA ASN A 263 25.88 -3.57 16.56
C ASN A 263 25.31 -3.29 15.16
N LEU A 264 23.98 -3.13 15.04
CA LEU A 264 23.34 -2.76 13.77
C LEU A 264 23.80 -1.38 13.28
N LEU A 265 23.89 -0.40 14.18
CA LEU A 265 24.36 0.95 13.85
C LEU A 265 25.84 0.94 13.45
N ASP A 266 26.70 0.20 14.18
CA ASP A 266 28.12 0.06 13.81
C ASP A 266 28.29 -0.62 12.45
N THR A 267 27.57 -1.73 12.21
CA THR A 267 27.58 -2.42 10.92
C THR A 267 27.13 -1.51 9.79
N GLY A 268 26.01 -0.80 9.98
CA GLY A 268 25.47 0.11 8.98
C GLY A 268 26.43 1.25 8.65
N ARG A 269 27.08 1.81 9.68
CA ARG A 269 28.13 2.83 9.53
C ARG A 269 29.29 2.31 8.72
N ASP A 270 29.81 1.14 9.06
CA ASP A 270 31.01 0.58 8.44
C ASP A 270 30.73 0.21 6.97
N LEU A 271 29.54 -0.29 6.64
CA LEU A 271 29.10 -0.50 5.26
C LEU A 271 29.05 0.80 4.46
N ALA A 272 28.45 1.86 5.03
CA ALA A 272 28.37 3.17 4.39
C ALA A 272 29.77 3.77 4.14
N LEU A 273 30.67 3.67 5.11
CA LEU A 273 32.06 4.12 4.98
C LEU A 273 32.82 3.33 3.92
N ASN A 274 32.69 2.00 3.91
CA ASN A 274 33.36 1.15 2.93
C ASN A 274 32.92 1.47 1.50
N GLN A 275 31.64 1.79 1.29
CA GLN A 275 31.15 2.21 -0.02
C GLN A 275 31.81 3.53 -0.49
N ILE A 276 31.86 4.52 0.40
CA ILE A 276 32.49 5.82 0.09
C ILE A 276 33.99 5.66 -0.20
N LEU A 277 34.69 4.85 0.61
CA LEU A 277 36.13 4.65 0.46
C LEU A 277 36.50 3.87 -0.81
N ASN A 278 35.65 2.96 -1.27
CA ASN A 278 35.89 2.17 -2.49
C ASN A 278 35.80 3.00 -3.79
N GLU A 279 35.18 4.18 -3.76
CA GLU A 279 35.07 5.07 -4.93
C GLU A 279 36.30 5.95 -5.13
N ILE A 280 37.16 6.07 -4.11
CA ILE A 280 38.35 6.91 -4.13
C ILE A 280 39.50 6.14 -4.80
N LYS A 281 39.99 6.64 -5.94
CA LYS A 281 41.01 5.97 -6.76
C LYS A 281 42.21 6.89 -6.99
N GLY A 282 43.10 6.97 -6.00
CA GLY A 282 44.41 7.61 -6.16
C GLY A 282 44.89 8.34 -4.92
N ASP A 283 46.06 8.97 -5.04
CA ASP A 283 46.70 9.78 -3.99
C ASP A 283 46.35 11.28 -4.11
N ASP A 284 45.22 11.63 -4.74
CA ASP A 284 44.83 13.04 -4.88
C ASP A 284 44.49 13.66 -3.50
N PRO A 285 45.12 14.79 -3.13
CA PRO A 285 44.91 15.41 -1.81
C PRO A 285 43.47 15.86 -1.54
N ILE A 286 42.69 16.22 -2.57
CA ILE A 286 41.30 16.66 -2.43
C ILE A 286 40.39 15.45 -2.21
N GLU A 287 40.62 14.33 -2.92
CA GLU A 287 39.91 13.08 -2.68
C GLU A 287 40.15 12.55 -1.26
N LEU A 288 41.41 12.58 -0.78
CA LEU A 288 41.75 12.18 0.59
C LEU A 288 41.11 13.09 1.66
N ALA A 289 41.05 14.40 1.42
CA ALA A 289 40.38 15.33 2.33
C ALA A 289 38.86 15.11 2.36
N SER A 290 38.27 14.80 1.20
CA SER A 290 36.85 14.47 1.05
C SER A 290 36.50 13.17 1.77
N ALA A 291 37.37 12.15 1.70
CA ALA A 291 37.25 10.90 2.45
C ALA A 291 37.14 11.15 3.96
N ARG A 292 38.05 11.95 4.51
CA ARG A 292 38.08 12.28 5.95
C ARG A 292 36.84 13.08 6.36
N TYR A 293 36.37 13.98 5.51
CA TYR A 293 35.13 14.72 5.76
C TYR A 293 33.93 13.78 5.79
N ALA A 294 33.80 12.93 4.78
CA ALA A 294 32.74 11.94 4.69
C ALA A 294 32.76 10.96 5.87
N GLU A 295 33.94 10.54 6.34
CA GLU A 295 34.08 9.70 7.51
C GLU A 295 33.54 10.38 8.78
N ARG A 296 33.96 11.62 9.04
CA ARG A 296 33.48 12.39 10.21
C ARG A 296 31.97 12.61 10.16
N MET A 297 31.45 13.00 8.99
CA MET A 297 30.03 13.23 8.79
C MET A 297 29.22 11.95 9.01
N THR A 298 29.63 10.83 8.41
CA THR A 298 28.95 9.55 8.58
C THR A 298 28.99 9.09 10.03
N ARG A 299 30.12 9.20 10.74
CA ARG A 299 30.18 8.90 12.18
C ARG A 299 29.18 9.74 12.98
N HIS A 300 29.21 11.06 12.79
CA HIS A 300 28.30 11.97 13.46
C HIS A 300 26.83 11.64 13.17
N MET A 301 26.49 11.30 11.92
CA MET A 301 25.12 10.92 11.55
C MET A 301 24.64 9.65 12.25
N PHE A 302 25.48 8.62 12.36
CA PHE A 302 25.10 7.37 13.04
C PHE A 302 25.05 7.52 14.56
N ASP A 303 25.91 8.36 15.15
CA ASP A 303 25.94 8.60 16.60
C ASP A 303 24.65 9.24 17.11
N ILE A 304 23.97 10.04 16.28
CA ILE A 304 22.66 10.63 16.59
C ILE A 304 21.57 9.57 16.85
N PHE A 305 21.69 8.36 16.26
CA PHE A 305 20.71 7.29 16.41
C PHE A 305 21.01 6.32 17.54
N ARG A 306 22.12 6.52 18.26
CA ARG A 306 22.53 5.63 19.34
C ARG A 306 21.48 5.67 20.45
N PRO A 307 20.85 4.53 20.80
CA PRO A 307 19.85 4.49 21.85
C PRO A 307 20.49 4.78 23.21
N GLN A 308 19.72 5.44 24.07
CA GLN A 308 20.01 5.60 25.49
C GLN A 308 19.10 4.67 26.27
N ARG A 309 19.69 3.74 27.02
CA ARG A 309 18.94 2.79 27.86
C ARG A 309 18.75 3.33 29.28
N ASN A 310 17.53 3.21 29.79
CA ASN A 310 17.20 3.44 31.19
C ASN A 310 16.26 2.32 31.67
N GLY A 311 16.80 1.35 32.42
CA GLY A 311 16.10 0.13 32.80
C GLY A 311 15.58 -0.62 31.57
N ARG A 312 14.27 -0.87 31.52
CA ARG A 312 13.56 -1.54 30.41
C ARG A 312 13.32 -0.66 29.17
N VAL A 313 13.64 0.63 29.24
CA VAL A 313 13.29 1.58 28.19
C VAL A 313 14.53 1.99 27.42
N LEU A 314 14.48 1.86 26.09
CA LEU A 314 15.47 2.44 25.19
C LEU A 314 14.85 3.64 24.50
N HIS A 315 15.57 4.75 24.50
CA HIS A 315 15.13 5.99 23.90
C HIS A 315 16.14 6.48 22.87
N VAL A 316 15.65 6.81 21.68
CA VAL A 316 16.40 7.53 20.65
C VAL A 316 15.67 8.84 20.46
N SER A 317 16.31 9.96 20.73
CA SER A 317 15.75 11.28 20.47
C SER A 317 16.65 12.09 19.57
N TYR A 318 16.02 12.76 18.62
CA TYR A 318 16.64 13.75 17.79
C TYR A 318 15.94 15.10 18.02
N GLU A 319 16.65 16.01 18.67
CA GLU A 319 16.27 17.42 18.81
C GLU A 319 17.17 18.24 17.88
N ASN A 320 16.56 18.98 16.95
CA ASN A 320 17.32 19.70 15.94
C ASN A 320 17.53 21.16 16.36
N GLU A 321 18.79 21.60 16.52
CA GLU A 321 19.16 23.04 16.47
C GLU A 321 19.73 23.46 15.11
N GLY A 322 19.86 22.55 14.14
CA GLY A 322 20.35 22.90 12.80
C GLY A 322 20.74 21.68 11.98
N SER A 323 20.08 21.53 10.83
CA SER A 323 20.49 20.69 9.70
C SER A 323 20.84 19.21 9.98
N ALA A 324 19.87 18.38 10.38
CA ALA A 324 19.89 16.95 10.02
C ALA A 324 18.47 16.36 9.92
N GLN A 325 17.64 16.91 9.03
CA GLN A 325 16.29 16.39 8.74
C GLN A 325 16.28 14.99 8.09
N VAL A 326 17.42 14.46 7.65
CA VAL A 326 17.49 13.29 6.74
C VAL A 326 17.59 11.94 7.48
N ALA A 327 18.14 11.91 8.69
CA ALA A 327 18.60 10.64 9.25
C ALA A 327 17.57 9.93 10.16
N THR A 328 16.70 10.65 10.86
CA THR A 328 15.61 10.07 11.68
C THR A 328 14.44 9.61 10.83
N ILE A 329 14.24 10.29 9.70
CA ILE A 329 13.42 9.78 8.60
C ILE A 329 14.01 8.44 8.13
N GLY A 330 15.32 8.29 7.97
CA GLY A 330 15.97 7.04 7.57
C GLY A 330 15.64 5.84 8.46
N VAL A 331 15.65 5.99 9.78
CA VAL A 331 15.34 4.89 10.73
C VAL A 331 13.84 4.60 10.83
N LEU A 332 12.99 5.64 10.90
CA LEU A 332 11.53 5.47 10.91
C LEU A 332 11.01 4.94 9.57
N VAL A 333 11.57 5.40 8.45
CA VAL A 333 11.35 4.84 7.11
C VAL A 333 11.90 3.41 7.06
N ALA A 334 13.06 3.07 7.62
CA ALA A 334 13.55 1.68 7.64
C ALA A 334 12.66 0.71 8.45
N LEU A 335 12.06 1.17 9.55
CA LEU A 335 11.16 0.35 10.38
C LEU A 335 9.71 0.32 9.85
N LEU A 336 9.25 1.41 9.21
CA LEU A 336 7.93 1.48 8.59
C LEU A 336 7.93 0.98 7.14
N LEU A 337 9.07 0.94 6.45
CA LEU A 337 9.21 0.45 5.07
C LEU A 337 8.66 -0.96 4.93
N PRO A 338 8.98 -1.95 5.78
CA PRO A 338 8.40 -3.30 5.63
C PRO A 338 6.87 -3.29 5.75
N ALA A 339 6.31 -2.55 6.71
CA ALA A 339 4.87 -2.48 6.94
C ALA A 339 4.13 -1.66 5.85
N VAL A 340 4.70 -0.54 5.43
CA VAL A 340 4.20 0.32 4.36
C VAL A 340 4.41 -0.32 2.99
N GLN A 341 5.50 -1.07 2.78
CA GLN A 341 5.73 -1.85 1.56
C GLN A 341 4.81 -3.05 1.50
N ALA A 342 4.54 -3.74 2.61
CA ALA A 342 3.53 -4.80 2.64
C ALA A 342 2.14 -4.25 2.32
N ALA A 343 1.78 -3.09 2.88
CA ALA A 343 0.51 -2.41 2.59
C ALA A 343 0.44 -1.88 1.14
N ARG A 344 1.53 -1.26 0.64
CA ARG A 344 1.63 -0.79 -0.76
C ARG A 344 1.60 -1.95 -1.74
N GLU A 345 2.25 -3.06 -1.43
CA GLU A 345 2.26 -4.25 -2.27
C GLU A 345 0.90 -4.95 -2.26
N ALA A 346 0.25 -5.04 -1.10
CA ALA A 346 -1.14 -5.50 -1.03
C ALA A 346 -2.07 -4.60 -1.87
N ALA A 347 -1.87 -3.28 -1.84
CA ALA A 347 -2.63 -2.33 -2.66
C ALA A 347 -2.33 -2.47 -4.16
N ARG A 348 -1.06 -2.63 -4.55
CA ARG A 348 -0.67 -2.87 -5.96
C ARG A 348 -1.20 -4.20 -6.48
N ARG A 349 -1.17 -5.25 -5.67
CA ARG A 349 -1.79 -6.55 -5.97
C ARG A 349 -3.29 -6.42 -6.15
N MET A 350 -3.97 -5.69 -5.28
CA MET A 350 -5.41 -5.42 -5.41
C MET A 350 -5.72 -4.61 -6.68
N SER A 351 -4.88 -3.63 -7.01
CA SER A 351 -5.01 -2.88 -8.27
C SER A 351 -4.77 -3.76 -9.49
N SER A 352 -3.82 -4.71 -9.43
CA SER A 352 -3.58 -5.68 -10.51
C SER A 352 -4.78 -6.62 -10.70
N SER A 353 -5.34 -7.12 -9.60
CA SER A 353 -6.56 -7.92 -9.60
C SER A 353 -7.75 -7.15 -10.22
N ASN A 354 -7.88 -5.85 -9.91
CA ASN A 354 -8.91 -5.01 -10.50
C ASN A 354 -8.69 -4.76 -12.01
N ASN A 355 -7.44 -4.60 -12.46
CA ASN A 355 -7.13 -4.50 -13.90
C ASN A 355 -7.54 -5.77 -14.65
N LEU A 356 -7.21 -6.95 -14.12
CA LEU A 356 -7.67 -8.23 -14.67
C LEU A 356 -9.20 -8.32 -14.69
N LYS A 357 -9.87 -7.85 -13.62
CA LYS A 357 -11.34 -7.82 -13.58
C LYS A 357 -11.93 -6.93 -14.67
N GLN A 358 -11.34 -5.76 -14.92
CA GLN A 358 -11.77 -4.86 -16.00
C GLN A 358 -11.53 -5.46 -17.39
N ILE A 359 -10.36 -6.07 -17.61
CA ILE A 359 -10.03 -6.77 -18.86
C ILE A 359 -11.02 -7.89 -19.11
N THR A 360 -11.25 -8.76 -18.14
CA THR A 360 -12.16 -9.89 -18.32
C THR A 360 -13.60 -9.46 -18.48
N LEU A 361 -14.06 -8.43 -17.76
CA LEU A 361 -15.37 -7.83 -17.99
C LEU A 361 -15.51 -7.32 -19.44
N ALA A 362 -14.48 -6.64 -19.95
CA ALA A 362 -14.46 -6.19 -21.33
C ALA A 362 -14.48 -7.37 -22.33
N MET A 363 -13.81 -8.48 -22.02
CA MET A 363 -13.88 -9.71 -22.84
C MET A 363 -15.27 -10.35 -22.82
N HIS A 364 -15.94 -10.34 -21.66
CA HIS A 364 -17.33 -10.78 -21.53
C HIS A 364 -18.27 -9.90 -22.36
N ASN A 365 -18.10 -8.58 -22.32
CA ASN A 365 -18.87 -7.64 -23.15
C ASN A 365 -18.59 -7.86 -24.66
N HIS A 366 -17.35 -8.11 -25.04
CA HIS A 366 -17.00 -8.50 -26.41
C HIS A 366 -17.72 -9.79 -26.82
N HIS A 367 -17.72 -10.80 -25.95
CA HIS A 367 -18.46 -12.04 -26.18
C HIS A 367 -19.97 -11.82 -26.25
N GLU A 368 -20.53 -10.91 -25.46
CA GLU A 368 -21.96 -10.58 -25.53
C GLU A 368 -22.34 -10.03 -26.91
N VAL A 369 -21.52 -9.11 -27.45
CA VAL A 369 -21.75 -8.47 -28.74
C VAL A 369 -21.46 -9.42 -29.92
N TYR A 370 -20.31 -10.09 -29.92
CA TYR A 370 -19.82 -10.86 -31.07
C TYR A 370 -19.98 -12.38 -30.93
N LYS A 371 -20.55 -12.86 -29.82
CA LYS A 371 -20.75 -14.28 -29.47
C LYS A 371 -19.47 -15.10 -29.39
N LYS A 372 -18.33 -14.43 -29.27
CA LYS A 372 -16.98 -14.99 -29.20
C LYS A 372 -16.08 -14.08 -28.37
N LEU A 373 -15.13 -14.68 -27.64
CA LEU A 373 -14.02 -13.95 -27.06
C LEU A 373 -13.20 -13.23 -28.16
N PRO A 374 -12.44 -12.18 -27.83
CA PRO A 374 -11.57 -11.56 -28.82
C PRO A 374 -10.55 -12.58 -29.35
N ALA A 375 -10.29 -12.55 -30.66
CA ALA A 375 -9.20 -13.29 -31.25
C ALA A 375 -7.85 -12.78 -30.69
N PRO A 376 -6.83 -13.63 -30.51
CA PRO A 376 -5.54 -13.22 -29.95
C PRO A 376 -4.85 -12.10 -30.77
N ALA A 377 -5.15 -12.04 -32.07
CA ALA A 377 -4.79 -10.94 -32.94
C ALA A 377 -5.81 -10.78 -34.08
N SER A 378 -5.83 -9.61 -34.73
CA SER A 378 -6.39 -9.50 -36.09
C SER A 378 -5.39 -10.01 -37.12
N PHE A 379 -5.91 -10.47 -38.26
CA PHE A 379 -5.11 -11.01 -39.35
C PHE A 379 -5.55 -10.39 -40.68
N ASP A 380 -4.62 -10.23 -41.62
CA ASP A 380 -4.95 -9.91 -43.01
C ASP A 380 -5.44 -11.15 -43.79
N GLU A 381 -5.80 -10.96 -45.06
CA GLU A 381 -6.27 -12.04 -45.94
C GLU A 381 -5.25 -13.17 -46.13
N ASN A 382 -3.96 -12.88 -45.96
CA ASN A 382 -2.87 -13.85 -46.05
C ASN A 382 -2.58 -14.51 -44.70
N GLY A 383 -3.35 -14.18 -43.66
CA GLY A 383 -3.19 -14.71 -42.32
C GLY A 383 -2.00 -14.12 -41.55
N LYS A 384 -1.44 -12.99 -41.99
CA LYS A 384 -0.40 -12.24 -41.28
C LYS A 384 -1.02 -11.50 -40.09
N PRO A 385 -0.46 -11.60 -38.88
CA PRO A 385 -0.99 -10.90 -37.71
C PRO A 385 -0.79 -9.39 -37.83
N LEU A 386 -1.83 -8.63 -37.46
CA LEU A 386 -1.88 -7.16 -37.57
C LEU A 386 -1.80 -6.50 -36.18
N LEU A 387 -2.88 -6.55 -35.39
CA LEU A 387 -3.00 -5.89 -34.08
C LEU A 387 -3.36 -6.90 -32.98
N SER A 388 -2.85 -6.68 -31.77
CA SER A 388 -3.19 -7.46 -30.59
C SER A 388 -4.68 -7.39 -30.23
N TRP A 389 -5.21 -8.45 -29.60
CA TRP A 389 -6.52 -8.46 -28.95
C TRP A 389 -6.77 -7.25 -28.05
N ARG A 390 -5.71 -6.71 -27.42
CA ARG A 390 -5.78 -5.52 -26.56
C ARG A 390 -6.32 -4.30 -27.31
N VAL A 391 -5.94 -4.13 -28.58
CA VAL A 391 -6.46 -3.02 -29.40
C VAL A 391 -7.97 -3.20 -29.65
N HIS A 392 -8.40 -4.41 -29.99
CA HIS A 392 -9.81 -4.72 -30.24
C HIS A 392 -10.70 -4.67 -29.00
N LEU A 393 -10.10 -4.67 -27.81
CA LEU A 393 -10.80 -4.57 -26.54
C LEU A 393 -11.02 -3.12 -26.08
N LEU A 394 -10.32 -2.13 -26.67
CA LEU A 394 -10.42 -0.72 -26.29
C LEU A 394 -11.86 -0.17 -26.24
N PRO A 395 -12.77 -0.47 -27.19
CA PRO A 395 -14.15 0.01 -27.12
C PRO A 395 -14.93 -0.47 -25.89
N PHE A 396 -14.51 -1.60 -25.31
CA PHE A 396 -15.13 -2.21 -24.12
C PHE A 396 -14.45 -1.77 -22.81
N LEU A 397 -13.43 -0.92 -22.91
CA LEU A 397 -12.66 -0.35 -21.79
C LEU A 397 -12.79 1.18 -21.73
N ASP A 398 -13.84 1.74 -22.32
CA ASP A 398 -14.05 3.19 -22.46
C ASP A 398 -12.90 3.92 -23.17
N GLN A 399 -12.19 3.24 -24.08
CA GLN A 399 -11.07 3.78 -24.86
C GLN A 399 -11.44 3.91 -26.36
N ARG A 400 -12.69 4.27 -26.66
CA ARG A 400 -13.18 4.36 -28.05
C ARG A 400 -12.41 5.38 -28.89
N GLU A 401 -12.09 6.53 -28.32
CA GLU A 401 -11.32 7.59 -28.99
C GLU A 401 -9.91 7.13 -29.41
N LEU A 402 -9.28 6.28 -28.60
CA LEU A 402 -7.98 5.69 -28.94
C LEU A 402 -8.14 4.60 -30.01
N TYR A 403 -9.19 3.78 -29.92
CA TYR A 403 -9.49 2.75 -30.91
C TYR A 403 -9.67 3.32 -32.32
N ASP A 404 -10.45 4.40 -32.44
CA ASP A 404 -10.77 5.02 -33.73
C ASP A 404 -9.54 5.66 -34.42
N GLN A 405 -8.43 5.83 -33.70
CA GLN A 405 -7.16 6.30 -34.28
C GLN A 405 -6.36 5.19 -34.97
N PHE A 406 -6.59 3.90 -34.65
CA PHE A 406 -5.85 2.80 -35.23
C PHE A 406 -6.29 2.50 -36.67
N HIS A 407 -5.32 2.25 -37.55
CA HIS A 407 -5.58 1.64 -38.86
C HIS A 407 -5.65 0.12 -38.68
N LEU A 408 -6.87 -0.41 -38.59
CA LEU A 408 -7.13 -1.82 -38.23
C LEU A 408 -6.67 -2.84 -39.28
N ASN A 409 -6.49 -2.40 -40.53
CA ASN A 409 -5.99 -3.19 -41.65
C ASN A 409 -4.45 -3.12 -41.81
N GLU A 410 -3.77 -2.41 -40.90
CA GLU A 410 -2.32 -2.28 -40.89
C GLU A 410 -1.71 -3.00 -39.66
N PRO A 411 -0.46 -3.47 -39.75
CA PRO A 411 0.20 -4.07 -38.59
C PRO A 411 0.49 -3.04 -37.50
N TRP A 412 0.69 -3.52 -36.28
CA TRP A 412 0.98 -2.71 -35.09
C TRP A 412 2.21 -1.79 -35.23
N ASP A 413 3.17 -2.18 -36.07
CA ASP A 413 4.43 -1.47 -36.34
C ASP A 413 4.42 -0.69 -37.66
N SER A 414 3.24 -0.50 -38.27
CA SER A 414 3.09 0.38 -39.43
C SER A 414 3.53 1.81 -39.11
N GLN A 415 3.86 2.59 -40.14
CA GLN A 415 4.29 3.98 -39.97
C GLN A 415 3.26 4.82 -39.20
N HIS A 416 1.97 4.52 -39.36
CA HIS A 416 0.87 5.15 -38.63
C HIS A 416 0.69 4.55 -37.23
N ASN A 417 0.41 3.25 -37.12
CA ASN A 417 0.07 2.60 -35.85
C ASN A 417 1.18 2.66 -34.81
N LYS A 418 2.46 2.69 -35.23
CA LYS A 418 3.58 2.81 -34.30
C LYS A 418 3.55 4.11 -33.48
N THR A 419 2.89 5.16 -33.98
CA THR A 419 2.76 6.44 -33.26
C THR A 419 1.84 6.33 -32.04
N LEU A 420 0.94 5.35 -32.03
CA LEU A 420 -0.05 5.11 -30.97
C LEU A 420 0.46 4.16 -29.88
N ILE A 421 1.63 3.53 -30.08
CA ILE A 421 2.22 2.59 -29.13
C ILE A 421 2.41 3.24 -27.75
N GLY A 422 2.81 4.52 -27.70
CA GLY A 422 3.01 5.25 -26.44
C GLY A 422 1.72 5.50 -25.64
N SER A 423 0.54 5.36 -26.27
CA SER A 423 -0.77 5.63 -25.67
C SER A 423 -1.36 4.42 -24.94
N ILE A 424 -0.52 3.59 -24.30
CA ILE A 424 -0.97 2.39 -23.61
C ILE A 424 -1.98 2.72 -22.48
N PRO A 425 -3.19 2.11 -22.48
CA PRO A 425 -4.10 2.20 -21.35
C PRO A 425 -3.50 1.61 -20.07
N SER A 426 -3.69 2.30 -18.94
CA SER A 426 -3.16 1.86 -17.63
C SER A 426 -3.65 0.49 -17.20
N VAL A 427 -4.84 0.08 -17.66
CA VAL A 427 -5.44 -1.23 -17.35
C VAL A 427 -4.60 -2.40 -17.88
N TYR A 428 -3.73 -2.20 -18.88
CA TYR A 428 -2.85 -3.26 -19.40
C TYR A 428 -1.52 -3.41 -18.66
N ARG A 429 -1.23 -2.52 -17.71
CA ARG A 429 0.04 -2.49 -16.99
C ARG A 429 -0.11 -3.07 -15.60
N ASN A 430 0.88 -3.85 -15.18
CA ASN A 430 0.97 -4.28 -13.79
C ASN A 430 1.40 -3.08 -12.91
N PRO A 431 0.63 -2.68 -11.89
CA PRO A 431 1.01 -1.63 -10.95
C PRO A 431 2.30 -1.91 -10.16
N SER A 432 2.70 -3.19 -10.04
CA SER A 432 3.99 -3.62 -9.47
C SER A 432 5.09 -3.80 -10.51
N GLY A 433 4.78 -3.71 -11.81
CA GLY A 433 5.77 -3.85 -12.88
C GLY A 433 6.68 -2.62 -13.01
N VAL A 434 7.96 -2.85 -13.27
CA VAL A 434 8.96 -1.81 -13.58
C VAL A 434 9.21 -1.68 -15.08
N ALA A 435 8.60 -2.53 -15.92
CA ALA A 435 8.71 -2.42 -17.35
C ALA A 435 8.29 -1.01 -17.84
N PRO A 436 9.15 -0.32 -18.61
CA PRO A 436 8.81 1.00 -19.12
C PRO A 436 7.62 0.89 -20.10
N PRO A 437 6.77 1.93 -20.21
CA PRO A 437 5.84 2.02 -21.33
C PRO A 437 6.60 1.78 -22.64
N PRO A 438 6.07 0.96 -23.56
CA PRO A 438 4.65 0.62 -23.76
C PRO A 438 4.32 -0.86 -23.47
N MET A 439 4.93 -1.46 -22.45
CA MET A 439 4.76 -2.89 -22.17
C MET A 439 3.46 -3.21 -21.41
N ALA A 440 2.81 -4.31 -21.80
CA ALA A 440 1.65 -4.90 -21.16
C ALA A 440 2.02 -6.20 -20.43
N ASN A 441 1.44 -6.38 -19.23
CA ASN A 441 1.74 -7.51 -18.34
C ASN A 441 0.59 -8.51 -18.23
N TYR A 442 -0.57 -8.25 -18.83
CA TYR A 442 -1.69 -9.19 -18.81
C TYR A 442 -1.78 -9.88 -20.17
N LEU A 443 -1.41 -11.16 -20.21
CA LEU A 443 -1.29 -11.95 -21.45
C LEU A 443 -2.28 -13.11 -21.48
N LEU A 444 -2.65 -13.52 -22.69
CA LEU A 444 -3.40 -14.75 -22.89
C LEU A 444 -2.46 -15.97 -22.72
N PRO A 445 -2.88 -17.04 -22.06
CA PRO A 445 -2.16 -18.31 -22.13
C PRO A 445 -2.32 -18.92 -23.52
N ARG A 446 -1.21 -19.29 -24.15
CA ARG A 446 -1.18 -19.93 -25.47
C ARG A 446 -0.40 -21.23 -25.46
N GLY A 447 -1.04 -22.27 -25.98
CA GLY A 447 -0.47 -23.60 -26.13
C GLY A 447 -1.53 -24.56 -26.65
N ALA A 448 -1.12 -25.79 -27.00
CA ALA A 448 -2.05 -26.83 -27.38
C ALA A 448 -3.07 -27.06 -26.25
N GLY A 449 -4.37 -27.13 -26.59
CA GLY A 449 -5.46 -27.34 -25.65
C GLY A 449 -5.93 -26.10 -24.89
N SER A 450 -5.26 -24.96 -25.03
CA SER A 450 -5.68 -23.70 -24.39
C SER A 450 -6.82 -23.01 -25.12
N ILE A 451 -7.52 -22.09 -24.43
CA ILE A 451 -8.58 -21.24 -25.00
C ILE A 451 -8.11 -20.55 -26.30
N PHE A 452 -6.85 -20.10 -26.35
CA PHE A 452 -6.32 -19.30 -27.46
C PHE A 452 -5.28 -20.06 -28.31
N GLU A 453 -5.46 -21.38 -28.50
CA GLU A 453 -4.61 -22.18 -29.40
C GLU A 453 -4.72 -21.67 -30.85
N GLY A 454 -5.94 -21.42 -31.33
CA GLY A 454 -6.25 -21.03 -32.71
C GLY A 454 -6.07 -19.55 -33.04
N LYS A 455 -6.47 -19.17 -34.26
CA LYS A 455 -6.51 -17.77 -34.72
C LYS A 455 -7.80 -17.04 -34.31
N ASP A 456 -8.87 -17.78 -34.04
CA ASP A 456 -10.16 -17.24 -33.64
C ASP A 456 -10.30 -17.25 -32.12
N GLY A 457 -11.04 -16.27 -31.57
CA GLY A 457 -11.47 -16.34 -30.18
C GLY A 457 -12.64 -17.32 -30.02
N PRO A 458 -12.59 -18.27 -29.07
CA PRO A 458 -13.66 -19.23 -28.89
C PRO A 458 -14.90 -18.60 -28.23
N SER A 459 -16.04 -19.27 -28.34
CA SER A 459 -17.22 -18.97 -27.52
C SER A 459 -17.09 -19.65 -26.15
N PHE A 460 -17.74 -19.12 -25.12
CA PHE A 460 -17.74 -19.74 -23.79
C PHE A 460 -18.25 -21.19 -23.79
N ARG A 461 -19.11 -21.57 -24.75
CA ARG A 461 -19.61 -22.95 -24.89
C ARG A 461 -18.54 -23.97 -25.27
N GLN A 462 -17.42 -23.52 -25.84
CA GLN A 462 -16.32 -24.39 -26.24
C GLN A 462 -15.36 -24.69 -25.08
N ILE A 463 -15.51 -24.00 -23.95
CA ILE A 463 -14.73 -24.24 -22.72
C ILE A 463 -15.54 -25.25 -21.89
N THR A 464 -15.27 -26.53 -22.08
CA THR A 464 -16.07 -27.62 -21.51
C THR A 464 -15.66 -28.03 -20.11
N ASP A 465 -14.44 -27.69 -19.68
CA ASP A 465 -13.96 -28.00 -18.31
C ASP A 465 -14.49 -27.01 -17.25
N GLY A 466 -15.25 -26.01 -17.68
CA GLY A 466 -15.92 -25.04 -16.83
C GLY A 466 -15.23 -23.68 -16.82
N LEU A 467 -16.02 -22.61 -16.94
CA LEU A 467 -15.50 -21.25 -16.99
C LEU A 467 -14.77 -20.84 -15.70
N SER A 468 -15.20 -21.36 -14.56
CA SER A 468 -14.58 -21.12 -13.25
C SER A 468 -13.30 -21.94 -13.02
N ASN A 469 -12.93 -22.81 -13.96
CA ASN A 469 -11.80 -23.73 -13.82
C ASN A 469 -10.69 -23.46 -14.83
N THR A 470 -11.00 -22.76 -15.93
CA THR A 470 -10.06 -22.47 -17.00
C THR A 470 -9.54 -21.03 -16.93
N LEU A 471 -8.22 -20.87 -16.97
CA LEU A 471 -7.50 -19.59 -16.98
C LEU A 471 -7.70 -18.87 -18.31
N LEU A 472 -8.11 -17.61 -18.23
CA LEU A 472 -8.40 -16.75 -19.38
C LEU A 472 -7.28 -15.74 -19.63
N VAL A 473 -6.83 -15.04 -18.58
CA VAL A 473 -5.77 -14.01 -18.67
C VAL A 473 -4.83 -14.15 -17.49
N LEU A 474 -3.54 -14.13 -17.77
CA LEU A 474 -2.48 -14.27 -16.78
C LEU A 474 -1.76 -12.95 -16.58
N GLU A 475 -1.46 -12.61 -15.34
CA GLU A 475 -0.43 -11.64 -15.02
C GLU A 475 0.96 -12.27 -15.21
N VAL A 476 1.78 -11.65 -16.05
CA VAL A 476 3.15 -12.08 -16.37
C VAL A 476 4.17 -11.12 -15.78
N ASN A 477 5.39 -11.61 -15.60
CA ASN A 477 6.52 -10.80 -15.17
C ASN A 477 7.00 -9.83 -16.27
N ASP A 478 7.85 -8.89 -15.90
CA ASP A 478 8.32 -7.86 -16.83
C ASP A 478 9.17 -8.43 -17.99
N ASP A 479 9.89 -9.53 -17.77
CA ASP A 479 10.68 -10.20 -18.81
C ASP A 479 9.80 -10.84 -19.90
N ALA A 480 8.60 -11.30 -19.51
CA ALA A 480 7.60 -11.85 -20.42
C ALA A 480 6.65 -10.78 -20.98
N SER A 481 6.75 -9.53 -20.54
CA SER A 481 5.87 -8.44 -21.00
C SER A 481 6.07 -8.15 -22.48
N VAL A 482 5.02 -7.65 -23.14
CA VAL A 482 5.01 -7.39 -24.58
C VAL A 482 4.51 -5.99 -24.89
N ILE A 483 4.93 -5.40 -26.01
CA ILE A 483 4.35 -4.16 -26.52
C ILE A 483 2.84 -4.37 -26.70
N TRP A 484 2.01 -3.55 -26.06
CA TRP A 484 0.57 -3.84 -25.93
C TRP A 484 -0.19 -3.92 -27.27
N THR A 485 0.27 -3.24 -28.32
CA THR A 485 -0.33 -3.31 -29.67
C THR A 485 0.16 -4.50 -30.48
N LYS A 486 1.31 -5.08 -30.14
CA LYS A 486 1.95 -6.17 -30.86
C LYS A 486 1.22 -7.49 -30.61
N PRO A 487 0.85 -8.24 -31.66
CA PRO A 487 0.44 -9.64 -31.53
C PRO A 487 1.52 -10.47 -30.81
N GLY A 488 1.23 -10.88 -29.58
CA GLY A 488 2.17 -11.55 -28.69
C GLY A 488 1.51 -11.78 -27.33
N ASP A 489 1.66 -13.00 -26.81
CA ASP A 489 1.05 -13.47 -25.57
C ASP A 489 1.92 -14.59 -24.97
N LEU A 490 1.56 -15.13 -23.80
CA LEU A 490 2.41 -16.08 -23.08
C LEU A 490 2.27 -17.48 -23.66
N SER A 491 3.32 -17.97 -24.32
CA SER A 491 3.40 -19.39 -24.72
C SER A 491 3.88 -20.24 -23.55
N PHE A 492 3.03 -21.15 -23.06
CA PHE A 492 3.40 -22.08 -22.00
C PHE A 492 3.99 -23.38 -22.57
N ASN A 493 4.89 -24.01 -21.81
CA ASN A 493 5.46 -25.33 -22.10
C ASN A 493 5.11 -26.30 -20.97
N ALA A 494 4.77 -27.54 -21.30
CA ALA A 494 4.48 -28.59 -20.31
C ALA A 494 5.65 -28.87 -19.36
N GLU A 495 6.90 -28.71 -19.81
CA GLU A 495 8.08 -28.93 -18.97
C GLU A 495 8.32 -27.81 -17.94
N ASN A 496 7.86 -26.58 -18.24
CA ASN A 496 7.99 -25.43 -17.35
C ASN A 496 6.79 -24.49 -17.53
N PRO A 497 5.62 -24.87 -17.01
CA PRO A 497 4.37 -24.16 -17.30
C PRO A 497 4.25 -22.80 -16.59
N LEU A 498 5.06 -22.57 -15.55
CA LEU A 498 5.12 -21.32 -14.80
C LEU A 498 6.13 -20.31 -15.38
N ALA A 499 6.78 -20.63 -16.50
CA ALA A 499 7.74 -19.74 -17.14
C ALA A 499 7.11 -18.38 -17.49
N GLY A 500 7.77 -17.29 -17.11
CA GLY A 500 7.27 -15.93 -17.34
C GLY A 500 6.19 -15.46 -16.35
N LEU A 501 5.85 -16.28 -15.34
CA LEU A 501 4.87 -15.96 -14.31
C LEU A 501 5.53 -15.68 -12.95
N GLY A 502 4.81 -14.98 -12.07
CA GLY A 502 5.31 -14.64 -10.74
C GLY A 502 6.28 -13.45 -10.73
N THR A 503 7.01 -13.26 -9.63
CA THR A 503 8.00 -12.18 -9.38
C THR A 503 7.46 -10.75 -9.19
N SER A 504 6.34 -10.37 -9.82
CA SER A 504 5.77 -9.02 -9.66
C SER A 504 5.10 -8.81 -8.30
N HIS A 505 4.58 -9.89 -7.71
CA HIS A 505 4.01 -9.90 -6.36
C HIS A 505 4.72 -10.98 -5.51
N PRO A 506 4.97 -10.73 -4.21
CA PRO A 506 5.48 -11.76 -3.32
C PRO A 506 4.52 -12.96 -3.22
N GLY A 507 5.05 -14.17 -3.45
CA GLY A 507 4.34 -15.43 -3.20
C GLY A 507 3.42 -15.93 -4.33
N GLY A 508 3.31 -15.24 -5.47
CA GLY A 508 2.43 -15.68 -6.57
C GLY A 508 2.16 -14.60 -7.61
N PHE A 509 1.08 -14.78 -8.39
CA PHE A 509 0.62 -13.85 -9.42
C PHE A 509 -0.91 -13.88 -9.50
N ASN A 510 -1.53 -12.82 -10.03
CA ASN A 510 -2.97 -12.83 -10.27
C ASN A 510 -3.30 -13.48 -11.61
N ALA A 511 -4.42 -14.19 -11.67
CA ALA A 511 -4.96 -14.70 -12.92
C ALA A 511 -6.49 -14.58 -12.92
N ALA A 512 -7.04 -14.31 -14.09
CA ALA A 512 -8.48 -14.33 -14.30
C ALA A 512 -8.91 -15.67 -14.88
N LEU A 513 -10.00 -16.21 -14.36
CA LEU A 513 -10.69 -17.38 -14.91
C LEU A 513 -11.71 -16.93 -15.97
N ALA A 514 -12.15 -17.85 -16.82
CA ALA A 514 -13.06 -17.55 -17.92
C ALA A 514 -14.46 -17.10 -17.46
N ASP A 515 -14.85 -17.37 -16.22
CA ASP A 515 -16.08 -16.84 -15.60
C ASP A 515 -15.95 -15.37 -15.14
N GLY A 516 -14.74 -14.81 -15.21
CA GLY A 516 -14.42 -13.45 -14.80
C GLY A 516 -14.08 -13.28 -13.33
N SER A 517 -14.00 -14.35 -12.53
CA SER A 517 -13.35 -14.30 -11.23
C SER A 517 -11.83 -14.10 -11.38
N VAL A 518 -11.20 -13.50 -10.37
CA VAL A 518 -9.75 -13.26 -10.35
C VAL A 518 -9.20 -13.87 -9.07
N HIS A 519 -8.21 -14.72 -9.22
CA HIS A 519 -7.59 -15.47 -8.13
C HIS A 519 -6.10 -15.17 -8.07
N PHE A 520 -5.55 -15.19 -6.86
CA PHE A 520 -4.12 -15.15 -6.64
C PHE A 520 -3.59 -16.59 -6.66
N ILE A 521 -2.81 -16.93 -7.68
CA ILE A 521 -2.21 -18.24 -7.85
C ILE A 521 -0.90 -18.27 -7.07
N PRO A 522 -0.75 -19.13 -6.05
CA PRO A 522 0.48 -19.21 -5.26
C PRO A 522 1.62 -19.75 -6.12
N ALA A 523 2.83 -19.22 -5.93
CA ALA A 523 4.04 -19.69 -6.62
C ALA A 523 4.39 -21.16 -6.31
N THR A 524 3.79 -21.71 -5.25
CA THR A 524 3.92 -23.11 -4.83
C THR A 524 2.85 -24.02 -5.44
N ILE A 525 2.02 -23.53 -6.39
CA ILE A 525 1.04 -24.36 -7.09
C ILE A 525 1.74 -25.55 -7.78
N ASP A 526 1.11 -26.72 -7.73
CA ASP A 526 1.58 -27.89 -8.45
C ASP A 526 1.54 -27.64 -9.97
N ALA A 527 2.64 -27.95 -10.67
CA ALA A 527 2.79 -27.67 -12.09
C ALA A 527 1.77 -28.43 -12.96
N ALA A 528 1.41 -29.66 -12.58
CA ALA A 528 0.40 -30.44 -13.31
C ALA A 528 -1.00 -29.86 -13.08
N MET A 529 -1.30 -29.41 -11.85
CA MET A 529 -2.55 -28.68 -11.57
C MET A 529 -2.63 -27.38 -12.39
N PHE A 530 -1.57 -26.58 -12.42
CA PHE A 530 -1.56 -25.34 -13.19
C PHE A 530 -1.75 -25.61 -14.70
N LEU A 531 -1.14 -26.67 -15.24
CA LEU A 531 -1.34 -27.08 -16.63
C LEU A 531 -2.80 -27.41 -16.94
N ARG A 532 -3.49 -28.14 -16.06
CA ARG A 532 -4.92 -28.46 -16.22
C ARG A 532 -5.77 -27.20 -16.28
N MET A 533 -5.47 -26.22 -15.42
CA MET A 533 -6.18 -24.93 -15.43
C MET A 533 -5.97 -24.13 -16.73
N LEU A 534 -4.94 -24.43 -17.54
CA LEU A 534 -4.73 -23.79 -18.84
C LEU A 534 -5.53 -24.45 -19.96
N MET A 535 -6.07 -25.65 -19.74
CA MET A 535 -6.80 -26.43 -20.74
C MET A 535 -8.29 -26.07 -20.77
N MET A 536 -8.86 -26.01 -21.97
CA MET A 536 -10.29 -25.71 -22.14
C MET A 536 -11.20 -26.95 -22.17
N SER A 537 -10.64 -28.14 -22.42
CA SER A 537 -11.41 -29.37 -22.67
C SER A 537 -10.62 -30.68 -22.46
N ASP A 538 -9.75 -30.78 -21.45
CA ASP A 538 -9.03 -32.01 -21.13
C ASP A 538 -9.83 -32.98 -20.24
N GLY A 539 -10.91 -32.51 -19.61
CA GLY A 539 -11.79 -33.30 -18.75
C GLY A 539 -11.19 -33.70 -17.40
N GLU A 540 -10.01 -33.17 -17.05
CA GLU A 540 -9.34 -33.46 -15.79
C GLU A 540 -9.85 -32.55 -14.66
N PRO A 541 -10.04 -33.07 -13.44
CA PRO A 541 -10.52 -32.26 -12.34
C PRO A 541 -9.46 -31.24 -11.90
N THR A 542 -9.92 -30.00 -11.74
CA THR A 542 -9.20 -28.91 -11.07
C THR A 542 -9.87 -28.70 -9.70
N GLY A 543 -9.08 -28.79 -8.63
CA GLY A 543 -9.56 -28.73 -7.24
C GLY A 543 -9.10 -27.46 -6.54
N PHE A 544 -9.40 -26.31 -7.13
CA PHE A 544 -8.94 -25.01 -6.67
C PHE A 544 -9.97 -24.27 -5.82
#